data_AF-A0A3B0YJK8-F1
#
_entry.id   AF-A0A3B0YJK8-F1
#
_cell.length_a   1.000
_cell.length_b   1.000
_cell.length_c   1.000
_cell.angle_alpha   90.00
_cell.angle_beta   90.00
_cell.angle_gamma   90.00
#
_symmetry.space_group_name_H-M   'P 1'
#
loop_
_entity.id
_entity.type
_entity.pdbx_description
1 polymer ?
#
loop_
_entity_poly.entity_id
_entity_poly.type
_entity_poly.pdbx_seq_one_letter_code
_entity_poly.pdbx_strand_id
1 'polypeptide(L)'
;MICNRLFKNLTAFFALFLLSVSLFAESKARLLNSSQARTMVQSYYNSHGSWAGVYRMKKINNIRLKHINQNRVEAHVEYHYQANNASSKHRAGVDKRTFMFIRHRQWSVVGMGRYMSGSF
;
A
#
# COMPACT_ATOMS: atom_id res chain seq x y z
N MET A 1 -44.26 32.52 -46.57
CA MET A 1 -44.17 32.02 -45.17
C MET A 1 -43.40 30.69 -45.13
N ILE A 2 -42.06 30.69 -45.24
CA ILE A 2 -41.25 29.43 -45.26
C ILE A 2 -40.00 29.48 -44.35
N CYS A 3 -39.75 30.57 -43.59
CA CYS A 3 -38.47 30.75 -42.89
C CYS A 3 -38.37 30.29 -41.41
N ASN A 4 -39.36 29.59 -40.84
CA ASN A 4 -39.38 29.35 -39.38
C ASN A 4 -39.14 27.90 -38.90
N ARG A 5 -38.79 26.95 -39.79
CA ARG A 5 -38.63 25.54 -39.39
C ARG A 5 -37.18 25.03 -39.26
N LEU A 6 -36.18 25.81 -39.67
CA LEU A 6 -34.78 25.37 -39.69
C LEU A 6 -34.00 25.61 -38.38
N PHE A 7 -34.52 26.42 -37.45
CA PHE A 7 -33.79 26.82 -36.24
C PHE A 7 -34.00 25.92 -35.01
N LYS A 8 -34.89 24.92 -35.04
CA LYS A 8 -35.22 24.10 -33.86
C LYS A 8 -34.41 22.81 -33.70
N ASN A 9 -33.72 22.36 -34.75
CA ASN A 9 -33.01 21.08 -34.73
C ASN A 9 -31.49 21.21 -34.56
N LEU A 10 -30.94 22.43 -34.57
CA LEU A 10 -29.50 22.66 -34.49
C LEU A 10 -28.97 22.70 -33.04
N THR A 11 -29.84 22.90 -32.05
CA THR A 11 -29.47 23.01 -30.63
C THR A 11 -29.45 21.66 -29.90
N ALA A 12 -30.09 20.62 -30.44
CA ALA A 12 -30.15 19.31 -29.80
C ALA A 12 -28.89 18.45 -30.03
N PHE A 13 -28.12 18.72 -31.08
CA PHE A 13 -26.93 17.92 -31.41
C PHE A 13 -25.67 18.36 -30.64
N PHE A 14 -25.62 19.61 -30.17
CA PHE A 14 -24.44 20.12 -29.46
C PHE A 14 -24.41 19.72 -27.97
N ALA A 15 -25.56 19.38 -27.39
CA ALA A 15 -25.66 18.95 -25.99
C ALA A 15 -25.18 17.51 -25.76
N LEU A 16 -25.14 16.66 -26.80
CA LEU A 16 -24.71 15.26 -26.66
C LEU A 16 -23.18 15.08 -26.77
N PHE A 17 -22.47 16.05 -27.35
CA PHE A 17 -21.01 15.94 -27.53
C PHE A 17 -20.23 16.26 -26.25
N LEU A 18 -20.80 17.07 -25.35
CA LEU A 18 -20.18 17.49 -24.09
C LEU A 18 -20.28 16.47 -22.94
N LEU A 19 -21.09 15.41 -23.09
CA LEU A 19 -21.21 14.33 -22.10
C LEU A 19 -20.13 13.24 -22.24
N SER A 20 -19.25 13.35 -23.25
CA SER A 20 -18.21 12.36 -23.53
C SER A 20 -16.84 12.68 -22.94
N VAL A 21 -16.68 13.82 -22.25
CA VAL A 21 -15.47 14.11 -21.47
C VAL A 21 -15.52 13.28 -20.19
N SER A 22 -15.37 11.98 -20.39
CA SER A 22 -15.19 10.99 -19.34
C SER A 22 -14.02 11.45 -18.50
N LEU A 23 -14.37 11.79 -17.26
CA LEU A 23 -13.52 12.06 -16.11
C LEU A 23 -12.51 10.93 -15.91
N PHE A 24 -11.48 10.85 -16.74
CA PHE A 24 -10.22 10.26 -16.34
C PHE A 24 -9.49 11.29 -15.48
N ALA A 25 -10.07 11.58 -14.31
CA ALA A 25 -9.31 12.12 -13.21
C ALA A 25 -8.32 11.04 -12.81
N GLU A 26 -7.15 11.05 -13.46
CA GLU A 26 -6.03 10.21 -13.13
C GLU A 26 -5.61 10.58 -11.71
N SER A 27 -6.19 9.88 -10.72
CA SER A 27 -5.89 10.14 -9.33
C SER A 27 -4.40 9.83 -9.19
N LYS A 28 -3.58 10.87 -8.95
CA LYS A 28 -2.14 10.70 -8.72
C LYS A 28 -1.98 9.62 -7.66
N ALA A 29 -1.54 8.43 -8.09
CA ALA A 29 -1.67 7.24 -7.28
C ALA A 29 -0.76 7.42 -6.05
N ARG A 30 -1.38 7.58 -4.87
CA ARG A 30 -0.69 7.99 -3.64
C ARG A 30 0.47 7.04 -3.35
N LEU A 31 1.66 7.60 -3.17
CA LEU A 31 2.83 6.84 -2.75
C LEU A 31 2.58 6.24 -1.36
N LEU A 32 3.11 5.04 -1.14
CA LEU A 32 3.07 4.41 0.17
C LEU A 32 3.79 5.30 1.18
N ASN A 33 3.11 5.66 2.27
CA ASN A 33 3.70 6.42 3.36
C ASN A 33 4.03 5.53 4.56
N SER A 34 4.90 6.01 5.44
CA SER A 34 5.40 5.24 6.59
C SER A 34 4.29 4.80 7.56
N SER A 35 3.22 5.58 7.73
CA SER A 35 2.11 5.21 8.61
C SER A 35 1.36 3.99 8.06
N GLN A 36 0.95 4.06 6.79
CA GLN A 36 0.31 2.94 6.11
C GLN A 36 1.19 1.69 6.09
N ALA A 37 2.49 1.86 5.79
CA ALA A 37 3.44 0.76 5.76
C ALA A 37 3.59 0.07 7.12
N ARG A 38 3.61 0.83 8.24
CA ARG A 38 3.66 0.27 9.61
C ARG A 38 2.48 -0.66 9.89
N THR A 39 1.26 -0.20 9.61
CA THR A 39 0.05 -0.98 9.82
C THR A 39 0.07 -2.27 9.00
N MET A 40 0.46 -2.17 7.73
CA MET A 40 0.51 -3.33 6.83
C MET A 40 1.60 -4.33 7.23
N VAL A 41 2.79 -3.88 7.63
CA VAL A 41 3.88 -4.73 8.11
C VAL A 41 3.48 -5.46 9.38
N GLN A 42 2.90 -4.75 10.35
CA GLN A 42 2.49 -5.35 11.61
C GLN A 42 1.39 -6.40 11.38
N SER A 43 0.41 -6.09 10.53
CA SER A 43 -0.64 -7.03 10.15
C SER A 43 -0.05 -8.27 9.47
N TYR A 44 0.79 -8.07 8.46
CA TYR A 44 1.44 -9.16 7.72
C TYR A 44 2.27 -10.06 8.64
N TYR A 45 3.15 -9.48 9.46
CA TYR A 45 4.01 -10.24 10.38
C TYR A 45 3.21 -11.11 11.35
N ASN A 46 2.12 -10.56 11.88
CA ASN A 46 1.30 -11.26 12.88
C ASN A 46 0.41 -12.36 12.27
N SER A 47 0.20 -12.36 10.95
CA SER A 47 -0.75 -13.24 10.27
C SER A 47 -0.12 -14.18 9.22
N HIS A 48 1.13 -13.96 8.80
CA HIS A 48 1.75 -14.70 7.70
C HIS A 48 3.16 -15.24 8.07
N GLY A 49 3.52 -16.35 7.43
CA GLY A 49 4.84 -16.98 7.56
C GLY A 49 4.97 -17.92 8.75
N SER A 50 6.15 -18.55 8.89
CA SER A 50 6.43 -19.54 9.94
C SER A 50 6.42 -18.99 11.37
N TRP A 51 6.41 -17.66 11.52
CA TRP A 51 6.42 -16.97 12.81
C TRP A 51 5.01 -16.58 13.27
N ALA A 52 4.02 -16.65 12.38
CA ALA A 52 2.63 -16.35 12.70
C ALA A 52 2.14 -17.27 13.83
N GLY A 53 1.47 -16.69 14.83
CA GLY A 53 1.01 -17.42 16.02
C GLY A 53 2.10 -17.75 17.04
N VAL A 54 3.38 -17.77 16.66
CA VAL A 54 4.51 -17.98 17.60
C VAL A 54 4.98 -16.66 18.21
N TYR A 55 5.10 -15.63 17.37
CA TYR A 55 5.55 -14.31 17.74
C TYR A 55 4.59 -13.24 17.23
N ARG A 56 4.54 -12.11 17.95
CA ARG A 56 3.80 -10.91 17.56
C ARG A 56 4.72 -9.69 17.54
N MET A 57 4.52 -8.84 16.55
CA MET A 57 5.16 -7.53 16.45
C MET A 57 4.43 -6.54 17.37
N LYS A 58 5.14 -6.02 18.37
CA LYS A 58 4.58 -5.10 19.38
C LYS A 58 4.70 -3.64 18.99
N LYS A 59 5.89 -3.24 18.53
CA LYS A 59 6.20 -1.85 18.20
C LYS A 59 7.20 -1.81 17.06
N ILE A 60 6.95 -0.95 16.08
CA ILE A 60 7.94 -0.60 15.06
C ILE A 60 8.71 0.62 15.56
N ASN A 61 10.01 0.46 15.80
CA ASN A 61 10.90 1.52 16.25
C ASN A 61 11.27 2.44 15.10
N ASN A 62 11.66 1.85 13.98
CA ASN A 62 12.06 2.57 12.78
C ASN A 62 11.52 1.90 11.52
N ILE A 63 11.17 2.71 10.53
CA ILE A 63 10.79 2.26 9.20
C ILE A 63 11.34 3.24 8.16
N ARG A 64 12.13 2.73 7.21
CA ARG A 64 12.58 3.48 6.05
C ARG A 64 12.03 2.85 4.78
N LEU A 65 11.36 3.66 3.97
CA LEU A 65 10.80 3.23 2.70
C LEU A 65 11.76 3.57 1.57
N LYS A 66 12.24 2.55 0.86
CA LYS A 66 13.00 2.67 -0.38
C LYS A 66 12.05 2.45 -1.54
N HIS A 67 11.65 3.54 -2.20
CA HIS A 67 10.81 3.48 -3.39
C HIS A 67 11.66 3.03 -4.57
N ILE A 68 11.44 1.79 -5.04
CA ILE A 68 12.14 1.23 -6.19
C ILE A 68 11.49 1.75 -7.48
N ASN A 69 10.15 1.77 -7.51
CA ASN A 69 9.36 2.40 -8.55
C ASN A 69 7.95 2.74 -8.02
N GLN A 70 7.05 3.19 -8.91
CA GLN A 70 5.69 3.58 -8.53
C GLN A 70 4.86 2.46 -7.89
N ASN A 71 5.17 1.19 -8.20
CA ASN A 71 4.40 0.03 -7.78
C ASN A 71 5.19 -0.92 -6.88
N ARG A 72 6.42 -0.56 -6.48
CA ARG A 72 7.28 -1.42 -5.65
C ARG A 72 8.03 -0.59 -4.62
N VAL A 73 7.91 -0.99 -3.35
CA VAL A 73 8.61 -0.37 -2.22
C VAL A 73 9.24 -1.46 -1.37
N GLU A 74 10.48 -1.25 -0.97
CA GLU A 74 11.16 -2.05 0.04
C GLU A 74 11.18 -1.26 1.35
N ALA A 75 10.61 -1.83 2.42
CA ALA A 75 10.65 -1.22 3.74
C ALA A 75 11.69 -1.90 4.61
N HIS A 76 12.65 -1.13 5.13
CA HIS A 76 13.58 -1.57 6.16
C HIS A 76 12.95 -1.27 7.51
N VAL A 77 12.68 -2.31 8.30
CA VAL A 77 11.89 -2.21 9.53
C VAL A 77 12.69 -2.74 10.70
N GLU A 78 12.80 -1.91 11.74
CA GLU A 78 13.28 -2.31 13.06
C GLU A 78 12.09 -2.36 14.02
N TYR A 79 11.91 -3.48 14.71
CA TYR A 79 10.72 -3.71 15.53
C TYR A 79 11.00 -4.57 16.76
N HIS A 80 10.17 -4.42 17.78
CA HIS A 80 10.10 -5.33 18.91
C HIS A 80 9.15 -6.48 18.62
N TYR A 81 9.61 -7.70 18.84
CA TYR A 81 8.79 -8.89 18.83
C TYR A 81 8.59 -9.42 20.26
N GLN A 82 7.50 -10.16 20.44
CA GLN A 82 7.19 -10.88 21.68
C GLN A 82 6.63 -12.25 21.32
N ALA A 83 7.07 -13.31 22.00
CA ALA A 83 6.47 -14.62 21.88
C ALA A 83 5.04 -14.61 22.44
N ASN A 84 4.14 -15.36 21.81
CA ASN A 84 2.79 -15.54 22.33
C ASN A 84 2.76 -16.56 23.48
N ASN A 85 3.69 -17.51 23.50
CA ASN A 85 3.78 -18.57 24.51
C ASN A 85 4.97 -18.37 25.45
N ALA A 86 4.77 -18.65 26.74
CA ALA A 86 5.79 -18.47 27.79
C ALA A 86 6.97 -19.47 27.70
N SER A 87 6.79 -20.56 26.95
CA SER A 87 7.78 -21.62 26.70
C SER A 87 8.78 -21.30 25.61
N SER A 88 8.58 -20.23 24.82
CA SER A 88 9.53 -19.82 23.79
C SER A 88 10.86 -19.37 24.40
N LYS A 89 11.97 -19.99 23.96
CA LYS A 89 13.34 -19.67 24.40
C LYS A 89 13.67 -18.17 24.26
N HIS A 90 13.15 -17.52 23.23
CA HIS A 90 13.21 -16.07 23.06
C HIS A 90 11.84 -15.48 23.36
N ARG A 91 11.67 -14.86 24.53
CA ARG A 91 10.36 -14.31 24.95
C ARG A 91 10.04 -12.97 24.31
N ALA A 92 11.05 -12.15 24.07
CA ALA A 92 10.94 -10.87 23.39
C ALA A 92 12.32 -10.42 22.90
N GLY A 93 12.35 -9.49 21.96
CA GLY A 93 13.59 -8.91 21.48
C GLY A 93 13.35 -7.81 20.45
N VAL A 94 14.45 -7.29 19.90
CA VAL A 94 14.45 -6.39 18.75
C VAL A 94 14.94 -7.16 17.54
N ASP A 95 14.33 -6.92 16.39
CA ASP A 95 14.71 -7.53 15.13
C ASP A 95 14.67 -6.51 13.98
N LYS A 96 15.43 -6.82 12.91
CA LYS A 96 15.54 -6.00 11.69
C LYS A 96 15.26 -6.86 10.47
N ARG A 97 14.30 -6.44 9.66
CA ARG A 97 13.84 -7.17 8.47
C ARG A 97 13.51 -6.21 7.34
N THR A 98 13.54 -6.71 6.11
CA THR A 98 12.92 -6.04 4.96
C THR A 98 11.52 -6.57 4.70
N PHE A 99 10.63 -5.71 4.22
CA PHE A 99 9.30 -6.07 3.75
C PHE A 99 9.10 -5.52 2.34
N MET A 100 8.64 -6.39 1.43
CA MET A 100 8.42 -6.04 0.04
C MET A 100 6.95 -5.70 -0.17
N PHE A 101 6.71 -4.51 -0.71
CA PHE A 101 5.38 -4.03 -1.07
C PHE A 101 5.21 -3.99 -2.57
N ILE A 102 4.05 -4.44 -3.04
CA ILE A 102 3.62 -4.30 -4.43
C ILE A 102 2.28 -3.59 -4.48
N ARG A 103 2.12 -2.66 -5.42
CA ARG A 103 0.85 -2.02 -5.75
C ARG A 103 0.28 -2.61 -7.03
N HIS A 104 -0.85 -3.28 -6.90
CA HIS A 104 -1.74 -3.58 -8.03
C HIS A 104 -2.84 -2.50 -8.05
N ARG A 105 -4.00 -2.79 -7.44
CA ARG A 105 -5.04 -1.77 -7.15
C ARG A 105 -4.78 -1.05 -5.83
N GLN A 106 -4.24 -1.78 -4.86
CA GLN A 106 -3.88 -1.30 -3.53
C GLN A 106 -2.49 -1.82 -3.18
N TRP A 107 -1.85 -1.18 -2.20
CA TRP A 107 -0.60 -1.68 -1.65
C TRP A 107 -0.86 -2.98 -0.88
N SER A 108 0.04 -3.95 -1.03
CA SER A 108 0.06 -5.20 -0.27
C SER A 108 1.49 -5.57 0.09
N VAL A 109 1.70 -6.27 1.21
CA VAL A 109 2.99 -6.88 1.54
C VAL A 109 3.03 -8.25 0.88
N VAL A 110 4.01 -8.48 0.01
CA VAL A 110 4.15 -9.73 -0.75
C VAL A 110 5.25 -10.63 -0.21
N GLY A 111 6.08 -10.12 0.69
CA GLY A 111 7.15 -10.91 1.28
C GLY A 111 7.86 -10.20 2.43
N MET A 112 8.46 -11.02 3.29
CA MET A 112 9.38 -10.62 4.33
C MET A 112 10.76 -11.19 3.98
N GLY A 113 11.78 -10.33 3.95
CA GLY A 113 13.15 -10.73 3.68
C GLY A 113 13.86 -11.36 4.87
N ARG A 114 15.15 -11.66 4.69
CA ARG A 114 16.00 -12.24 5.75
C ARG A 114 16.34 -11.19 6.82
N TYR A 115 16.92 -11.67 7.92
CA TYR A 115 17.51 -10.79 8.93
C TYR A 115 18.53 -9.85 8.31
N MET A 116 18.44 -8.57 8.68
CA MET A 116 19.45 -7.58 8.32
C MET A 116 20.52 -7.59 9.42
N SER A 117 21.58 -8.38 9.22
CA SER A 117 22.78 -8.31 10.05
C SER A 117 23.61 -7.10 9.63
N GLY A 118 23.49 -6.00 10.37
CA GLY A 118 24.31 -4.80 10.19
C GLY A 118 23.85 -3.87 9.06
N SER A 119 23.93 -2.58 9.35
CA SER A 119 23.75 -1.44 8.44
C SER A 119 22.30 -1.04 8.11
N PHE A 120 21.92 0.10 8.68
CA PHE A 120 20.81 0.94 8.23
C PHE A 120 21.38 2.08 7.40
#